data_AF-A0A3D3FB14-F1
#
_entry.id   AF-A0A3D3FB14-F1
#
_cell.length_a   1.000
_cell.length_b   1.000
_cell.length_c   1.000
_cell.angle_alpha   90.00
_cell.angle_beta   90.00
_cell.angle_gamma   90.00
#
_symmetry.space_group_name_H-M   'P 1'
#
loop_
_entity.id
_entity.type
_entity.pdbx_description
1 polymer ?
#
loop_
_entity_poly.entity_id
_entity_poly.type
_entity_poly.pdbx_seq_one_letter_code
_entity_poly.pdbx_strand_id
1 'polypeptide(L)'
;RIEFDTFKIDAGSNAFTFSIKKWNEELGAIGLITKSGRYGGGVYGYSDIALEFASWLSPEFKLYIIKDYKRLKADENSRLSLNWNLNREGAKLRDGKKQAKKLLKI
;
A
#
# COMPACT_ATOMS: atom_id res chain seq x y z
N ARG A 1 -6.29 18.49 34.68
CA ARG A 1 -4.80 18.45 34.75
C ARG A 1 -4.36 17.52 33.63
N ILE A 2 -3.74 18.01 32.55
CA ILE A 2 -2.27 18.01 32.33
C ILE A 2 -1.69 16.58 32.21
N GLU A 3 -2.48 15.57 31.82
CA GLU A 3 -1.91 14.24 31.51
C GLU A 3 -0.95 14.30 30.31
N PHE A 4 -1.33 15.04 29.26
CA PHE A 4 -0.49 15.22 28.07
C PHE A 4 0.81 16.00 28.33
N ASP A 5 0.75 17.01 29.20
CA ASP A 5 1.91 17.82 29.57
C ASP A 5 2.86 17.06 30.51
N THR A 6 2.32 16.25 31.43
CA THR A 6 3.13 15.34 32.26
C THR A 6 3.79 14.27 31.38
N PHE A 7 3.05 13.70 30.42
CA PHE A 7 3.61 12.80 29.40
C PHE A 7 4.74 13.45 28.61
N LYS A 8 4.58 14.69 28.17
CA LYS A 8 5.60 15.42 27.39
C LYS A 8 6.87 15.65 28.21
N ILE A 9 6.74 15.88 29.52
CA ILE A 9 7.85 16.05 30.46
C ILE A 9 8.54 14.70 30.71
N ASP A 10 7.77 13.63 30.93
CA ASP A 10 8.31 12.32 31.29
C ASP A 10 8.92 11.57 30.10
N ALA A 11 8.46 11.82 28.87
CA ALA A 11 8.97 11.20 27.64
C ALA A 11 10.46 11.47 27.37
N GLY A 12 11.02 12.53 27.97
CA GLY A 12 12.45 12.84 27.92
C GLY A 12 13.30 12.12 28.97
N SER A 13 12.68 11.40 29.91
CA SER A 13 13.39 10.70 30.97
C SER A 13 13.89 9.32 30.51
N ASN A 14 15.08 8.91 30.96
CA ASN A 14 15.65 7.59 30.65
C ASN A 14 14.85 6.41 31.21
N ALA A 15 13.86 6.67 32.08
CA ALA A 15 12.98 5.65 32.68
C ALA A 15 11.59 5.61 32.03
N PHE A 16 11.37 6.38 30.95
CA PHE A 16 10.07 6.43 30.31
C PHE A 16 9.74 5.10 29.65
N THR A 17 8.72 4.41 30.17
CA THR A 17 8.15 3.22 29.54
C THR A 17 6.67 3.46 29.30
N PHE A 18 6.27 3.35 28.05
CA PHE A 18 4.88 3.56 27.66
C PHE A 18 4.42 2.39 26.79
N SER A 19 3.39 1.69 27.26
CA SER A 19 2.88 0.54 26.52
C SER A 19 1.95 1.00 25.40
N ILE A 20 1.91 0.25 24.30
CA ILE A 20 1.01 0.57 23.18
C ILE A 20 -0.46 0.54 23.61
N LYS A 21 -0.79 -0.26 24.63
CA LYS A 21 -2.12 -0.26 25.24
C LYS A 21 -2.46 1.10 25.84
N LYS A 22 -1.54 1.69 26.63
CA LYS A 22 -1.70 3.05 27.15
C LYS A 22 -1.75 4.09 26.03
N TRP A 23 -1.01 3.92 24.93
CA TRP A 23 -1.09 4.87 23.80
C TRP A 23 -2.48 4.88 23.18
N ASN A 24 -3.10 3.71 23.08
CA ASN A 24 -4.46 3.63 22.54
C ASN A 24 -5.48 4.22 23.52
N GLU A 25 -5.36 3.92 24.82
CA GLU A 25 -6.30 4.35 25.87
C GLU A 25 -6.18 5.85 26.20
N GLU A 26 -4.97 6.38 26.33
CA GLU A 26 -4.73 7.76 26.80
C GLU A 26 -4.63 8.78 25.65
N LEU A 27 -4.11 8.38 24.48
CA LEU A 27 -3.90 9.29 23.34
C LEU A 27 -4.91 9.11 22.20
N GLY A 28 -5.78 8.10 22.27
CA GLY A 28 -6.76 7.81 21.21
C GLY A 28 -6.10 7.47 19.87
N ALA A 29 -5.02 6.67 19.91
CA ALA A 29 -4.24 6.32 18.73
C ALA A 29 -5.13 5.69 17.63
N ILE A 30 -5.08 6.25 16.42
CA ILE A 30 -5.82 5.71 15.27
C ILE A 30 -4.97 4.65 14.58
N GLY A 31 -5.55 3.49 14.30
CA GLY A 31 -4.93 2.44 13.49
C GLY A 31 -4.07 1.42 14.25
N LEU A 32 -4.01 1.50 15.58
CA LEU A 32 -3.45 0.46 16.45
C LEU A 32 -4.56 -0.14 17.31
N ILE A 33 -4.60 -1.46 17.40
CA ILE A 33 -5.59 -2.23 18.14
C ILE A 33 -4.84 -3.18 19.07
N THR A 34 -4.99 -2.96 20.36
CA THR A 34 -4.48 -3.89 21.37
C THR A 34 -5.58 -4.85 21.78
N LYS A 35 -5.39 -6.16 21.57
CA LYS A 35 -6.32 -7.20 22.06
C LYS A 35 -5.62 -8.10 23.05
N SER A 36 -6.23 -8.30 24.21
CA SER A 36 -5.80 -9.30 25.19
C SER A 36 -6.35 -10.68 24.80
N GLY A 37 -5.47 -11.66 24.57
CA GLY A 37 -5.81 -13.06 24.30
C GLY A 37 -5.45 -14.00 25.46
N ARG A 38 -5.81 -15.28 25.32
CA ARG A 38 -5.65 -16.33 26.37
C ARG A 38 -4.19 -16.58 26.78
N TYR A 39 -3.21 -16.29 25.92
CA TYR A 39 -1.78 -16.57 26.16
C TYR A 39 -0.90 -15.31 26.09
N GLY A 40 -1.49 -14.15 26.37
CA GLY A 40 -0.82 -12.86 26.21
C GLY A 40 -1.50 -12.02 25.14
N GLY A 41 -1.52 -10.71 25.36
CA GLY A 41 -2.08 -9.76 24.41
C GLY A 41 -1.19 -9.55 23.19
N GLY A 42 -1.81 -9.18 22.08
CA GLY A 42 -1.14 -8.77 20.85
C GLY A 42 -1.47 -7.32 20.50
N VAL A 43 -0.53 -6.67 19.83
CA VAL A 43 -0.74 -5.39 19.16
C VAL A 43 -0.95 -5.67 17.68
N TYR A 44 -2.07 -5.20 17.14
CA TYR A 44 -2.41 -5.30 15.75
C TYR A 44 -2.46 -3.88 15.17
N GLY A 45 -1.99 -3.69 13.96
CA GLY A 45 -2.10 -2.43 13.23
C GLY A 45 -2.93 -2.60 11.97
N TYR A 46 -3.41 -1.49 11.42
CA TYR A 46 -3.83 -1.48 10.02
C TYR A 46 -2.67 -1.85 9.10
N SER A 47 -3.01 -2.37 7.91
CA SER A 47 -2.05 -2.99 7.02
C SER A 47 -0.92 -2.05 6.61
N ASP A 48 -1.20 -0.78 6.41
CA ASP A 48 -0.24 0.29 6.11
C ASP A 48 0.77 0.52 7.26
N ILE A 49 0.29 0.66 8.49
CA ILE A 49 1.13 0.83 9.68
C ILE A 49 2.01 -0.41 9.90
N ALA A 50 1.41 -1.60 9.75
CA ALA A 50 2.14 -2.87 9.87
C ALA A 50 3.20 -3.02 8.78
N LEU A 51 2.92 -2.59 7.55
CA LEU A 51 3.85 -2.65 6.42
C LEU A 51 5.05 -1.73 6.67
N GLU A 52 4.81 -0.50 7.14
CA GLU A 52 5.87 0.45 7.47
C GLU A 52 6.74 -0.06 8.61
N PHE A 53 6.12 -0.58 9.68
CA PHE A 53 6.84 -1.16 10.80
C PHE A 53 7.72 -2.35 10.37
N ALA A 54 7.17 -3.28 9.58
CA ALA A 54 7.93 -4.41 9.05
C ALA A 54 9.07 -3.96 8.12
N SER A 55 8.85 -2.90 7.35
CA SER A 55 9.86 -2.31 6.47
C SER A 55 10.96 -1.56 7.23
N TRP A 56 10.66 -1.03 8.42
CA TRP A 56 11.66 -0.49 9.33
C TRP A 56 12.46 -1.59 10.02
N LEU A 57 11.80 -2.68 10.41
CA LEU A 57 12.43 -3.82 11.07
C LEU A 57 13.40 -4.58 10.16
N SER A 58 13.07 -4.73 8.87
CA SER A 58 13.91 -5.40 7.88
C SER A 58 14.06 -4.59 6.58
N PRO A 59 15.29 -4.13 6.27
CA PRO A 59 15.59 -3.52 4.97
C PRO A 59 15.31 -4.45 3.79
N GLU A 60 15.44 -5.77 3.98
CA GLU A 60 15.19 -6.78 2.94
C GLU A 60 13.70 -6.86 2.61
N PHE A 61 12.84 -6.82 3.63
CA PHE A 61 11.39 -6.75 3.45
C PHE A 61 10.99 -5.49 2.67
N LYS A 62 11.57 -4.34 3.02
CA LYS A 62 11.36 -3.08 2.28
C LYS A 62 11.76 -3.21 0.80
N LEU A 63 12.92 -3.80 0.53
CA LEU A 63 13.38 -4.05 -0.86
C LEU A 63 12.44 -4.99 -1.62
N TYR A 64 11.89 -6.00 -0.95
CA TYR A 64 10.93 -6.92 -1.55
C TYR A 64 9.65 -6.19 -2.00
N ILE A 65 9.09 -5.34 -1.13
CA ILE A 65 7.92 -4.51 -1.48
C ILE A 65 8.21 -3.61 -2.68
N ILE A 66 9.37 -2.94 -2.70
CA ILE A 66 9.74 -2.05 -3.81
C ILE A 66 9.85 -2.82 -5.12
N LYS A 67 10.45 -4.02 -5.10
CA LYS A 67 10.57 -4.87 -6.29
C LYS A 67 9.20 -5.33 -6.78
N ASP A 68 8.34 -5.77 -5.88
CA ASP A 68 7.02 -6.27 -6.26
C ASP A 68 6.13 -5.14 -6.79
N TYR A 69 6.20 -3.94 -6.20
CA TYR A 69 5.55 -2.75 -6.74
C TYR A 69 6.00 -2.44 -8.17
N LYS A 70 7.32 -2.44 -8.44
CA LYS A 70 7.85 -2.21 -9.80
C LYS A 70 7.35 -3.26 -10.79
N ARG A 71 7.30 -4.53 -10.38
CA ARG A 71 6.75 -5.62 -11.20
C ARG A 71 5.29 -5.39 -11.54
N LEU A 72 4.46 -5.09 -10.54
CA LEU A 72 3.03 -4.82 -10.73
C LEU A 72 2.78 -3.62 -11.65
N LYS A 73 3.57 -2.54 -11.49
CA LYS A 73 3.47 -1.37 -12.39
C LYS A 73 3.88 -1.70 -13.82
N ALA A 74 4.90 -2.54 -14.02
CA ALA A 74 5.30 -2.97 -15.36
C ALA A 74 4.22 -3.84 -16.02
N ASP A 75 3.66 -4.80 -15.29
CA ASP A 75 2.59 -5.68 -15.78
C ASP A 75 1.32 -4.89 -16.13
N GLU A 76 0.93 -3.93 -15.27
CA GLU A 76 -0.20 -3.04 -15.52
C GLU A 76 0.00 -2.20 -16.79
N ASN A 77 1.19 -1.61 -16.95
CA ASN A 77 1.53 -0.82 -18.14
C ASN A 77 1.54 -1.68 -19.42
N SER A 78 2.06 -2.91 -19.35
CA SER A 78 2.03 -3.86 -20.45
C SER A 78 0.58 -4.16 -20.88
N ARG A 79 -0.29 -4.47 -19.92
CA ARG A 79 -1.72 -4.77 -20.16
C ARG A 79 -2.47 -3.60 -20.79
N LEU A 80 -2.20 -2.36 -20.33
CA LEU A 80 -2.79 -1.15 -20.90
C LEU A 80 -2.32 -0.92 -22.34
N SER A 81 -1.02 -1.11 -22.60
CA SER A 81 -0.44 -0.95 -23.94
C SER A 81 -0.95 -1.99 -24.94
N LEU A 82 -1.22 -3.23 -24.48
CA LEU A 82 -1.76 -4.31 -25.30
C LEU A 82 -3.15 -3.94 -25.85
N ASN A 83 -4.06 -3.50 -24.99
CA ASN A 83 -5.41 -3.09 -25.41
C ASN A 83 -5.38 -1.92 -26.40
N TRP A 84 -4.51 -0.93 -26.15
CA TRP A 84 -4.32 0.18 -27.07
C TRP A 84 -3.81 -0.27 -28.44
N ASN A 85 -2.83 -1.17 -28.46
CA ASN A 85 -2.27 -1.72 -29.70
C ASN A 85 -3.31 -2.54 -30.47
N LEU A 86 -4.06 -3.42 -29.79
CA LEU A 86 -5.13 -4.23 -30.39
C LEU A 86 -6.22 -3.36 -31.04
N ASN A 87 -6.63 -2.27 -30.38
CA ASN A 87 -7.62 -1.34 -30.92
C ASN A 87 -7.10 -0.63 -32.19
N ARG A 88 -5.81 -0.24 -32.20
CA ARG A 88 -5.19 0.38 -33.38
C ARG A 88 -5.06 -0.59 -34.55
N GLU A 89 -4.65 -1.82 -34.29
CA GLU A 89 -4.58 -2.85 -35.34
C GLU A 89 -5.97 -3.22 -35.87
N GLY A 90 -6.96 -3.38 -34.99
CA GLY A 90 -8.35 -3.61 -35.38
C GLY A 90 -8.93 -2.48 -36.23
N ALA A 91 -8.60 -1.22 -35.92
CA ALA A 91 -9.00 -0.06 -36.73
C ALA A 91 -8.37 -0.10 -38.12
N LYS A 92 -7.05 -0.35 -38.22
CA LYS A 92 -6.34 -0.47 -39.51
C LYS A 92 -6.92 -1.58 -40.38
N LEU A 93 -7.19 -2.75 -39.81
CA LEU A 93 -7.80 -3.87 -40.54
C LEU A 93 -9.18 -3.50 -41.07
N ARG A 94 -10.01 -2.81 -40.27
CA ARG A 94 -11.33 -2.35 -40.70
C ARG A 94 -11.24 -1.33 -41.83
N ASP A 95 -10.31 -0.39 -41.75
CA ASP A 95 -10.11 0.63 -42.79
C ASP A 95 -9.57 0.03 -44.09
N GLY A 96 -8.63 -0.91 -44.02
CA GLY A 96 -8.16 -1.68 -45.17
C GLY A 96 -9.29 -2.48 -45.84
N LYS A 97 -10.15 -3.14 -45.06
CA LYS A 97 -11.34 -3.83 -45.59
C LYS A 97 -12.32 -2.86 -46.27
N LYS A 98 -12.50 -1.64 -45.75
CA LYS A 98 -13.33 -0.60 -46.39
C LYS A 98 -12.73 -0.15 -47.73
N GLN A 99 -11.43 0.09 -47.79
CA GLN A 99 -10.74 0.48 -49.02
C GLN A 99 -10.86 -0.62 -50.09
N ALA A 100 -10.59 -1.88 -49.74
CA ALA A 100 -10.72 -3.01 -50.66
C ALA A 100 -12.15 -3.15 -51.20
N LYS A 101 -13.18 -3.02 -50.34
CA LYS A 101 -14.59 -3.08 -50.76
C LYS A 101 -15.02 -1.90 -51.65
N LYS A 102 -14.36 -0.74 -51.52
CA LYS A 102 -14.56 0.42 -52.41
C LYS A 102 -13.95 0.17 -53.79
N LEU A 103 -12.76 -0.45 -53.84
CA LEU A 103 -12.06 -0.77 -55.08
C LEU A 103 -12.76 -1.90 -55.88
N LEU A 104 -13.38 -2.85 -55.20
CA LEU A 104 -14.14 -3.95 -55.80
C LEU A 104 -15.57 -3.57 -56.26
N LYS A 105 -15.99 -2.31 -56.08
CA LYS A 105 -17.32 -1.81 -56.48
C LYS A 105 -17.30 -1.02 -57.80
N ILE A 106 -16.42 -1.40 -58.73
CA ILE A 106 -16.49 -1.00 -60.14
C ILE A 106 -17.29 -2.05 -60.89
#